data_AF-A0A5M4FJC3-F1
#
_entry.id   AF-A0A5M4FJC3-F1
#
_cell.length_a   1.000
_cell.length_b   1.000
_cell.length_c   1.000
_cell.angle_alpha   90.00
_cell.angle_beta   90.00
_cell.angle_gamma   90.00
#
_symmetry.space_group_name_H-M   'P 1'
#
loop_
_entity.id
_entity.type
_entity.pdbx_description
1 polymer ?
#
loop_
_entity_poly.entity_id
_entity_poly.type
_entity_poly.pdbx_seq_one_letter_code
_entity_poly.pdbx_strand_id
1 'polypeptide(L)'
;MTSTPPHAPWTSTYRLSSETRQQRILRAIHRLGHPGIKALGTTGDADPTIVIECASAAAEVRSRQVVMAVDALAVRTETTRAAGAPEAVAPSHPQRFRASDLIRRLL
;
A
#
# COMPACT_ATOMS: atom_id res chain seq x y z
N MET A 1 -23.18 -5.73 -24.29
CA MET A 1 -22.97 -4.73 -23.22
C MET A 1 -22.09 -5.36 -22.17
N THR A 2 -20.78 -5.07 -22.20
CA THR A 2 -19.81 -5.57 -21.22
C THR A 2 -19.84 -4.62 -20.04
N SER A 3 -20.49 -5.00 -18.94
CA SER A 3 -20.39 -4.27 -17.68
C SER A 3 -18.97 -4.47 -17.14
N THR A 4 -18.08 -3.52 -17.38
CA THR A 4 -16.80 -3.49 -16.67
C THR A 4 -17.14 -3.45 -15.19
N PRO A 5 -16.72 -4.44 -14.38
CA PRO A 5 -17.00 -4.40 -12.94
C PRO A 5 -16.48 -3.07 -12.39
N PRO A 6 -17.17 -2.47 -11.41
CA PRO A 6 -16.71 -1.22 -10.83
C PRO A 6 -15.37 -1.49 -10.15
N HIS A 7 -14.27 -1.24 -10.85
CA HIS A 7 -12.94 -1.21 -10.28
C HIS A 7 -12.99 -0.21 -9.12
N ALA A 8 -12.43 -0.55 -7.94
CA ALA A 8 -12.41 0.45 -6.89
C ALA A 8 -11.75 1.74 -7.40
N PRO A 9 -12.16 2.88 -6.86
CA PRO A 9 -11.73 4.19 -7.36
C PRO A 9 -10.22 4.45 -7.32
N TRP A 10 -9.42 3.61 -6.64
CA TRP A 10 -7.96 3.68 -6.64
C TRP A 10 -7.32 2.30 -6.80
N THR A 11 -6.39 2.18 -7.75
CA THR A 11 -5.50 1.02 -7.91
C THR A 11 -4.06 1.48 -7.94
N SER A 12 -3.17 0.79 -7.23
CA SER A 12 -1.73 1.08 -7.22
C SER A 12 -0.92 -0.19 -7.46
N THR A 13 0.02 -0.12 -8.40
CA THR A 13 0.94 -1.21 -8.71
C THR A 13 2.33 -0.86 -8.19
N TYR A 14 2.94 -1.79 -7.46
CA TYR A 14 4.28 -1.64 -6.90
C TYR A 14 5.19 -2.75 -7.44
N ARG A 15 6.35 -2.36 -7.96
CA ARG A 15 7.49 -3.26 -8.17
C ARG A 15 8.26 -3.37 -6.86
N LEU A 16 8.56 -4.61 -6.46
CA LEU A 16 9.14 -4.95 -5.18
C LEU A 16 10.55 -5.50 -5.36
N SER A 17 11.35 -5.43 -4.30
CA SER A 17 12.74 -5.85 -4.33
C SER A 17 12.92 -7.37 -4.31
N SER A 18 11.90 -8.13 -3.88
CA SER A 18 11.93 -9.60 -3.86
C SER A 18 10.55 -10.22 -3.65
N GLU A 19 10.40 -11.49 -4.04
CA GLU A 19 9.20 -12.30 -3.82
C GLU A 19 8.91 -12.48 -2.32
N THR A 20 9.94 -12.64 -1.48
CA THR A 20 9.76 -12.72 -0.02
C THR A 20 9.09 -11.46 0.53
N ARG A 21 9.42 -10.27 0.00
CA ARG A 21 8.76 -9.03 0.41
C ARG A 21 7.31 -8.97 -0.09
N GLN A 22 7.06 -9.40 -1.33
CA GLN A 22 5.70 -9.54 -1.86
C GLN A 22 4.81 -10.38 -0.95
N GLN A 23 5.28 -11.57 -0.54
CA GLN A 23 4.55 -12.45 0.37
C GLN A 23 4.35 -11.83 1.76
N ARG A 24 5.34 -11.07 2.27
CA ARG A 24 5.20 -10.35 3.55
C ARG A 24 4.17 -9.23 3.46
N ILE A 25 4.14 -8.49 2.35
CA ILE A 25 3.14 -7.43 2.09
C ILE A 25 1.74 -8.05 2.00
N LEU A 26 1.56 -9.14 1.25
CA LEU A 26 0.28 -9.85 1.15
C LEU A 26 -0.24 -10.25 2.54
N ARG A 27 0.63 -10.85 3.36
CA ARG A 27 0.28 -11.22 4.74
C ARG A 27 -0.04 -10.00 5.60
N ALA A 28 0.70 -8.90 5.45
CA ALA A 28 0.45 -7.67 6.20
C ALA A 28 -0.89 -7.05 5.84
N ILE A 29 -1.23 -6.97 4.55
CA ILE A 29 -2.54 -6.48 4.07
C ILE A 29 -3.66 -7.39 4.57
N HIS A 30 -3.48 -8.71 4.48
CA HIS A 30 -4.47 -9.65 5.00
C HIS A 30 -4.70 -9.50 6.50
N ARG A 31 -3.62 -9.39 7.30
CA ARG A 31 -3.71 -9.16 8.76
C ARG A 31 -4.28 -7.80 9.13
N LEU A 32 -4.06 -6.77 8.30
CA LEU A 32 -4.64 -5.45 8.51
C LEU A 32 -6.17 -5.50 8.48
N GLY A 33 -6.76 -6.42 7.69
CA GLY A 33 -8.20 -6.65 7.66
C GLY A 33 -9.02 -5.42 7.25
N HIS A 34 -8.40 -4.45 6.57
CA HIS A 34 -9.05 -3.19 6.26
C HIS A 34 -10.03 -3.37 5.09
N PRO A 35 -11.32 -3.06 5.25
CA PRO A 35 -12.35 -3.39 4.25
C PRO A 35 -12.17 -2.66 2.91
N GLY A 36 -11.46 -1.54 2.93
CA GLY A 36 -11.15 -0.75 1.74
C GLY A 36 -9.77 -1.01 1.11
N ILE A 37 -9.02 -2.05 1.51
CA ILE A 37 -7.71 -2.38 0.92
C ILE A 37 -7.71 -3.85 0.52
N LYS A 38 -7.46 -4.14 -0.75
CA LYS A 38 -7.43 -5.50 -1.29
C LYS A 38 -6.24 -5.69 -2.20
N ALA A 39 -5.45 -6.73 -1.98
CA ALA A 39 -4.45 -7.16 -2.96
C ALA A 39 -5.16 -7.94 -4.07
N LEU A 40 -5.00 -7.50 -5.32
CA LEU A 40 -5.65 -8.12 -6.49
C LEU A 40 -4.83 -9.23 -7.12
N GLY A 41 -3.52 -9.14 -7.03
CA GLY A 41 -2.65 -10.11 -7.66
C GLY A 41 -1.18 -9.80 -7.48
N THR A 42 -0.39 -10.76 -7.94
CA THR A 42 1.07 -10.77 -7.93
C THR A 42 1.58 -11.30 -9.26
N THR A 43 2.72 -10.78 -9.73
CA THR A 43 3.51 -11.46 -10.78
C THR A 43 4.45 -12.47 -10.15
N GLY A 44 4.65 -13.61 -10.81
CA GLY A 44 5.57 -14.68 -10.40
C GLY A 44 6.94 -14.62 -11.11
N ASP A 45 7.25 -13.52 -11.80
CA ASP A 45 8.44 -13.39 -12.65
C ASP A 45 9.61 -12.72 -11.92
N ALA A 46 10.71 -12.47 -12.65
CA ALA A 46 11.93 -11.82 -12.16
C ALA A 46 11.71 -10.42 -11.56
N ASP A 47 10.55 -9.82 -11.81
CA ASP A 47 10.10 -8.56 -11.24
C ASP A 47 8.85 -8.78 -10.39
N PRO A 48 9.01 -9.03 -9.07
CA PRO A 48 7.88 -9.23 -8.17
C PRO A 48 7.06 -7.95 -8.09
N THR A 49 5.80 -8.00 -8.51
CA THR A 49 4.87 -6.87 -8.41
C THR A 49 3.67 -7.20 -7.56
N ILE A 50 3.06 -6.20 -6.95
CA ILE A 50 1.77 -6.33 -6.28
C ILE A 50 0.83 -5.24 -6.77
N VAL A 51 -0.40 -5.64 -7.06
CA VAL A 51 -1.49 -4.72 -7.40
C VAL A 51 -2.41 -4.61 -6.20
N ILE A 52 -2.63 -3.40 -5.72
CA ILE A 52 -3.48 -3.11 -4.57
C ILE A 52 -4.63 -2.22 -5.01
N GLU A 53 -5.84 -2.69 -4.78
CA GLU A 53 -7.09 -1.97 -4.95
C GLU A 53 -7.50 -1.31 -3.62
N CYS A 54 -7.88 -0.05 -3.71
CA CYS A 54 -8.25 0.79 -2.57
C CYS A 54 -9.60 1.47 -2.82
N ALA A 55 -10.49 1.39 -1.82
CA ALA A 55 -11.82 2.00 -1.88
C ALA A 55 -11.82 3.52 -1.62
N SER A 56 -10.71 4.07 -1.10
CA SER A 56 -10.54 5.49 -0.80
C SER A 56 -9.09 5.95 -0.98
N ALA A 57 -8.87 7.25 -1.15
CA ALA A 57 -7.53 7.83 -1.13
C ALA A 57 -6.82 7.62 0.23
N ALA A 58 -7.56 7.62 1.35
CA ALA A 58 -7.01 7.29 2.66
C ALA A 58 -6.55 5.82 2.75
N ALA A 59 -7.29 4.91 2.11
CA ALA A 59 -6.90 3.51 1.99
C ALA A 59 -5.64 3.34 1.11
N GLU A 60 -5.48 4.14 0.05
CA GLU A 60 -4.26 4.17 -0.77
C GLU A 60 -3.04 4.64 0.06
N VAL A 61 -3.17 5.73 0.83
CA VAL A 61 -2.07 6.21 1.67
C VAL A 61 -1.67 5.15 2.69
N ARG A 62 -2.65 4.51 3.33
CA ARG A 62 -2.41 3.44 4.31
C ARG A 62 -1.77 2.21 3.65
N SER A 63 -2.23 1.79 2.48
CA SER A 63 -1.64 0.65 1.77
C SER A 63 -0.21 0.95 1.34
N ARG A 64 0.08 2.17 0.87
CA ARG A 64 1.43 2.65 0.58
C ARG A 64 2.34 2.59 1.80
N GLN A 65 1.85 3.00 2.98
CA GLN A 65 2.62 2.90 4.22
C GLN A 65 2.98 1.45 4.56
N VAL A 66 2.05 0.51 4.38
CA VAL A 66 2.33 -0.92 4.58
C VAL A 66 3.41 -1.41 3.61
N VAL A 67 3.30 -1.07 2.32
CA VAL A 67 4.30 -1.44 1.31
C VAL A 67 5.67 -0.89 1.68
N MET A 68 5.78 0.42 1.96
CA MET A 68 7.05 1.07 2.29
C MET A 68 7.67 0.57 3.60
N ALA A 69 6.85 0.17 4.59
CA ALA A 69 7.33 -0.41 5.84
C ALA A 69 7.93 -1.81 5.65
N VAL A 70 7.43 -2.58 4.69
CA VAL A 70 7.95 -3.93 4.39
C VAL A 70 9.05 -3.88 3.34
N ASP A 71 8.96 -2.98 2.38
CA ASP A 71 9.88 -2.78 1.27
C ASP A 71 10.12 -1.30 1.00
N ALA A 72 11.16 -0.75 1.64
CA ALA A 72 11.55 0.64 1.45
C ALA A 72 12.05 0.95 0.02
N LEU A 73 12.40 -0.07 -0.77
CA LEU A 73 12.87 0.07 -2.15
C LEU A 73 11.73 -0.14 -3.17
N ALA A 74 10.50 -0.38 -2.70
CA ALA A 74 9.37 -0.56 -3.59
C ALA A 74 9.13 0.70 -4.44
N VAL A 75 9.00 0.50 -5.75
CA VAL A 75 8.73 1.56 -6.72
C VAL A 75 7.27 1.46 -7.16
N ARG A 76 6.52 2.54 -7.00
CA ARG A 76 5.15 2.63 -7.54
C ARG A 76 5.25 2.85 -9.05
N THR A 77 4.78 1.88 -9.84
CA THR A 77 4.90 1.90 -11.30
C THR A 77 3.66 2.48 -11.96
N GLU A 78 2.48 2.17 -11.43
CA GLU A 78 1.21 2.63 -11.99
C GLU A 78 0.24 3.04 -10.87
N THR A 79 -0.61 4.01 -11.18
CA THR A 79 -1.73 4.41 -10.31
C THR A 79 -2.91 4.79 -11.18
N THR A 80 -4.00 4.07 -11.01
CA THR A 80 -5.27 4.36 -11.69
C THR A 80 -6.22 4.97 -10.69
N ARG A 81 -6.82 6.11 -11.07
CA ARG A 81 -7.81 6.82 -10.27
C ARG A 81 -9.06 7.02 -11.10
N ALA A 82 -10.22 6.64 -10.59
CA ALA A 82 -11.48 6.96 -11.23
C ALA A 82 -11.68 8.49 -11.25
N ALA A 83 -12.10 9.04 -12.40
CA ALA A 83 -12.39 10.46 -12.54
C ALA A 83 -13.46 10.89 -11.51
N GLY A 84 -13.17 11.93 -10.73
CA GLY A 84 -14.09 12.46 -9.71
C GLY A 84 -13.88 11.95 -8.28
N ALA A 85 -12.94 11.05 -8.03
CA ALA A 85 -12.64 10.60 -6.68
C ALA A 85 -11.89 11.71 -5.90
N PRO A 86 -12.34 12.18 -4.73
CA PRO A 86 -11.73 13.31 -4.01
C PRO A 86 -10.31 12.98 -3.55
N GLU A 87 -9.40 13.94 -3.63
CA GLU A 87 -8.01 13.76 -3.19
C GLU A 87 -7.99 13.74 -1.67
N ALA A 88 -7.37 12.73 -1.07
CA ALA A 88 -7.05 12.82 0.33
C ALA A 88 -6.05 13.98 0.46
N VAL A 89 -6.54 15.12 0.94
CA VAL A 89 -5.68 16.21 1.41
C VAL A 89 -4.77 15.58 2.47
N ALA A 90 -3.50 15.42 2.14
CA ALA A 90 -2.51 14.90 3.07
C ALA A 90 -2.58 15.75 4.35
N PRO A 91 -2.67 15.14 5.55
CA PRO A 91 -2.59 15.92 6.78
C PRO A 91 -1.23 16.60 6.79
N SER A 92 -1.24 17.92 6.65
CA SER A 92 -0.06 18.76 6.71
C SER A 92 0.38 18.83 8.17
N HIS A 93 1.17 17.85 8.65
CA HIS A 93 1.87 18.00 9.92
C HIS A 93 3.21 17.24 9.97
N PRO A 94 4.29 17.89 10.44
CA PRO A 94 5.61 17.29 10.54
C PRO A 94 5.73 16.49 11.84
N GLN A 95 5.43 15.19 11.83
CA GLN A 95 5.80 14.32 12.95
C GLN A 95 7.27 13.94 12.85
N ARG A 96 8.11 14.80 13.45
CA ARG A 96 9.44 14.43 13.93
C ARG A 96 9.30 13.36 15.01
N PHE A 97 9.36 12.09 14.64
CA PHE A 97 9.66 11.03 15.61
C PHE A 97 11.16 11.11 15.92
N ARG A 98 11.51 11.68 17.08
CA ARG A 98 12.84 11.57 17.68
C ARG A 98 13.02 10.13 18.15
N ALA A 99 13.90 9.39 17.50
CA ALA A 99 14.31 8.04 17.88
C ALA A 99 15.30 8.05 19.07
N SER A 100 14.90 8.60 20.22
CA SER A 100 15.86 8.77 21.35
C SER A 100 15.37 8.40 22.76
N ASP A 101 14.15 7.90 22.97
CA ASP A 101 13.62 7.68 24.34
C ASP A 101 13.23 6.23 24.70
N LEU A 102 13.83 5.21 24.07
CA LEU A 102 13.57 3.81 24.44
C LEU A 102 14.84 3.02 24.80
N ILE A 103 15.78 3.67 25.49
CA ILE A 103 16.86 3.01 26.24
C ILE A 103 16.88 3.58 27.66
N ARG A 104 15.89 3.20 28.48
CA ARG A 104 15.96 3.22 29.95
C ARG A 104 14.66 2.64 30.53
N ARG A 105 14.60 1.31 30.61
CA ARG A 105 13.92 0.54 31.67
C ARG A 105 13.81 -0.91 31.23
N LEU A 106 14.84 -1.68 31.58
CA LEU A 106 14.79 -3.09 32.02
C LEU A 106 16.23 -3.53 32.31
N LEU A 107 16.86 -2.80 33.24
CA LEU A 107 17.74 -3.36 34.26
C LEU A 107 16.99 -3.18 35.58
#